data_AF-A0A2I1HA23-F1
#
_entry.id   AF-A0A2I1HA23-F1
#
_cell.length_a   1.000
_cell.length_b   1.000
_cell.length_c   1.000
_cell.angle_alpha   90.00
_cell.angle_beta   90.00
_cell.angle_gamma   90.00
#
_symmetry.space_group_name_H-M   'P 1'
#
loop_
_entity.id
_entity.type
_entity.pdbx_description
1 polymer ?
#
loop_
_entity_poly.entity_id
_entity_poly.type
_entity_poly.pdbx_seq_one_letter_code
_entity_poly.pdbx_strand_id
1 'polypeptide(L)'
;MANEYNSNIEFFKEFGQVKSTTNATKIWLRNLEEFRRGKFVEEKIEYVSSAQELDKQLATYIAEMKQKNGQQYSASSIRCAIAAIHRHLVKNSVITGLDLHNQATFPTFWEVINGKIKFLSDLGLNDAKGIRGKEHSTLLLEDFVKREDGGFTVYIYRSKTNQRGAFGSRGKADKILIPYNEEIISYYEKYISSRPRDADPEFYLQEKDDEDGWYIIL
;
A
#
# COMPACT_ATOMS: atom_id res chain seq x y z
N MET A 1 -9.98 -21.20 -32.45
CA MET A 1 -9.18 -19.96 -32.42
C MET A 1 -9.80 -18.89 -31.53
N ALA A 2 -10.94 -18.26 -31.83
CA ALA A 2 -11.53 -17.21 -30.95
C ALA A 2 -11.80 -17.67 -29.49
N ASN A 3 -12.20 -18.93 -29.30
CA ASN A 3 -12.48 -19.50 -27.98
C ASN A 3 -11.22 -19.74 -27.12
N GLU A 4 -10.07 -19.94 -27.77
CA GLU A 4 -8.78 -20.21 -27.12
C GLU A 4 -8.07 -18.90 -26.76
N TYR A 5 -8.19 -17.87 -27.61
CA TYR A 5 -7.74 -16.51 -27.32
C TYR A 5 -8.51 -15.87 -26.15
N ASN A 6 -9.84 -16.01 -26.11
CA ASN A 6 -10.64 -15.52 -24.99
C ASN A 6 -10.30 -16.25 -23.67
N SER A 7 -10.00 -17.55 -23.75
CA SER A 7 -9.56 -18.35 -22.60
C SER A 7 -8.23 -17.85 -22.02
N ASN A 8 -7.24 -17.57 -22.88
CA ASN A 8 -5.94 -17.03 -22.43
C ASN A 8 -6.04 -15.63 -21.83
N ILE A 9 -6.86 -14.75 -22.42
CA ILE A 9 -7.07 -13.39 -21.90
C ILE A 9 -7.69 -13.44 -20.49
N GLU A 10 -8.69 -14.30 -20.29
CA GLU A 10 -9.34 -14.41 -18.97
C GLU A 10 -8.42 -15.07 -17.94
N PHE A 11 -7.64 -16.08 -18.33
CA PHE A 11 -6.61 -16.69 -17.48
C PHE A 11 -5.63 -15.63 -16.93
N PHE A 12 -5.05 -14.79 -17.78
CA PHE A 12 -4.09 -13.79 -17.32
C PHE A 12 -4.74 -12.66 -16.50
N LYS A 13 -6.01 -12.30 -16.79
CA LYS A 13 -6.76 -11.37 -15.93
C LYS A 13 -6.97 -11.94 -14.53
N GLU A 14 -7.31 -13.22 -14.41
CA GLU A 14 -7.48 -13.89 -13.12
C GLU A 14 -6.15 -14.09 -12.40
N PHE A 15 -5.11 -14.56 -13.11
CA PHE A 15 -3.77 -14.76 -12.58
C PHE A 15 -3.14 -13.48 -12.03
N GLY A 16 -3.38 -12.35 -12.69
CA GLY A 16 -2.92 -11.03 -12.24
C GLY A 16 -3.62 -10.50 -10.99
N GLN A 17 -4.73 -11.11 -10.54
CA GLN A 17 -5.44 -10.66 -9.34
C GLN A 17 -4.66 -11.00 -8.08
N VAL A 18 -4.18 -9.96 -7.40
CA VAL A 18 -3.52 -10.12 -6.11
C VAL A 18 -4.59 -10.27 -5.02
N LYS A 19 -4.59 -11.41 -4.32
CA LYS A 19 -5.56 -11.72 -3.24
C LYS A 19 -5.68 -10.62 -2.19
N SER A 20 -4.57 -9.99 -1.81
CA SER A 20 -4.56 -8.88 -0.84
C SER A 20 -5.33 -7.65 -1.35
N THR A 21 -5.23 -7.33 -2.64
CA THR A 21 -5.94 -6.22 -3.28
C THR A 21 -7.45 -6.49 -3.37
N THR A 22 -7.84 -7.72 -3.70
CA THR A 22 -9.25 -8.14 -3.71
C THR A 22 -9.85 -8.04 -2.31
N ASN A 23 -9.15 -8.52 -1.29
CA ASN A 23 -9.60 -8.44 0.10
C ASN A 23 -9.69 -6.98 0.60
N ALA A 24 -8.68 -6.15 0.31
CA ALA A 24 -8.72 -4.73 0.64
C ALA A 24 -9.92 -4.03 -0.03
N THR A 25 -10.21 -4.37 -1.29
CA THR A 25 -11.36 -3.81 -2.01
C THR A 25 -12.68 -4.17 -1.33
N LYS A 26 -12.87 -5.44 -0.94
CA LYS A 26 -14.05 -5.87 -0.18
C LYS A 26 -14.21 -5.13 1.15
N ILE A 27 -13.10 -4.91 1.87
CA ILE A 27 -13.12 -4.19 3.16
C ILE A 27 -13.58 -2.73 2.97
N TRP A 28 -12.99 -2.02 2.00
CA TRP A 28 -13.35 -0.63 1.75
C TRP A 28 -14.78 -0.46 1.25
N LEU A 29 -15.25 -1.36 0.37
CA LEU A 29 -16.65 -1.37 -0.07
C LEU A 29 -17.60 -1.63 1.09
N ARG A 30 -17.30 -2.59 1.96
CA ARG A 30 -18.14 -2.82 3.16
C ARG A 30 -18.24 -1.55 4.02
N ASN A 31 -17.12 -0.87 4.26
CA ASN A 31 -17.14 0.37 5.05
C ASN A 31 -17.95 1.49 4.35
N LEU A 32 -17.88 1.58 3.03
CA LEU A 32 -18.71 2.51 2.24
C LEU A 32 -20.19 2.17 2.35
N GLU A 33 -20.57 0.91 2.18
CA GLU A 33 -21.98 0.50 2.25
C GLU A 33 -22.54 0.62 3.67
N GLU A 34 -21.75 0.31 4.70
CA GLU A 34 -22.12 0.56 6.09
C GLU A 34 -22.39 2.05 6.36
N PHE A 35 -21.61 2.94 5.75
CA PHE A 35 -21.83 4.38 5.82
C PHE A 35 -23.10 4.82 5.07
N ARG A 36 -23.36 4.23 3.90
CA ARG A 36 -24.51 4.57 3.04
C ARG A 36 -25.84 4.07 3.58
N ARG A 37 -25.81 2.99 4.38
CA ARG A 37 -27.01 2.32 4.91
C ARG A 37 -27.94 3.32 5.61
N GLY A 38 -29.15 3.49 5.06
CA GLY A 38 -30.17 4.39 5.59
C GLY A 38 -29.92 5.89 5.34
N LYS A 39 -28.84 6.28 4.65
CA LYS A 39 -28.57 7.66 4.24
C LYS A 39 -29.04 7.96 2.81
N PHE A 40 -29.04 6.96 1.93
CA PHE A 40 -29.37 7.09 0.52
C PHE A 40 -30.42 6.08 0.09
N VAL A 41 -31.10 6.36 -1.02
CA VAL A 41 -32.19 5.53 -1.52
C VAL A 41 -31.66 4.24 -2.15
N GLU A 42 -30.52 4.30 -2.85
CA GLU A 42 -29.92 3.14 -3.49
C GLU A 42 -29.26 2.22 -2.46
N GLU A 43 -29.63 0.93 -2.51
CA GLU A 43 -29.09 -0.09 -1.60
C GLU A 43 -27.57 -0.28 -1.74
N LYS A 44 -27.01 -0.03 -2.92
CA LYS A 44 -25.59 -0.17 -3.23
C LYS A 44 -25.06 0.97 -4.08
N ILE A 45 -23.77 1.27 -3.92
CA ILE A 45 -23.06 2.28 -4.72
C ILE A 45 -23.11 1.99 -6.22
N GLU A 46 -23.13 0.71 -6.62
CA GLU A 46 -23.11 0.30 -8.03
C GLU A 46 -24.37 0.70 -8.81
N TYR A 47 -25.49 0.94 -8.12
CA TYR A 47 -26.78 1.28 -8.71
C TYR A 47 -27.05 2.78 -8.82
N VAL A 48 -26.14 3.63 -8.33
CA VAL A 48 -26.26 5.08 -8.49
C VAL A 48 -26.08 5.43 -9.97
N SER A 49 -27.16 5.88 -10.60
CA SER A 49 -27.21 6.11 -12.06
C SER A 49 -26.82 7.53 -12.49
N SER A 50 -26.82 8.49 -11.55
CA SER A 50 -26.41 9.86 -11.80
C SER A 50 -24.96 10.07 -11.36
N ALA A 51 -24.11 10.54 -12.28
CA ALA A 51 -22.74 10.91 -11.97
C ALA A 51 -22.65 12.02 -10.91
N GLN A 52 -23.61 12.96 -10.92
CA GLN A 52 -23.67 14.07 -9.95
C GLN A 52 -24.02 13.57 -8.55
N GLU A 53 -24.95 12.62 -8.46
CA GLU A 53 -25.29 12.01 -7.18
C GLU A 53 -24.15 11.13 -6.67
N LEU A 54 -23.51 10.37 -7.56
CA LEU A 54 -22.34 9.58 -7.21
C LEU A 54 -21.17 10.46 -6.73
N ASP A 55 -20.90 11.58 -7.39
CA ASP A 55 -19.92 12.60 -6.99
C ASP A 55 -20.17 13.07 -5.54
N LYS A 56 -21.42 13.47 -5.26
CA LYS A 56 -21.82 13.95 -3.93
C LYS A 56 -21.73 12.86 -2.86
N GLN A 57 -22.21 11.65 -3.15
CA GLN A 57 -22.20 10.53 -2.19
C GLN A 57 -20.77 10.11 -1.83
N LEU A 58 -19.89 10.02 -2.82
CA LEU A 58 -18.47 9.69 -2.60
C LEU A 58 -17.74 10.83 -1.88
N ALA A 59 -17.99 12.09 -2.23
CA ALA A 59 -17.42 13.25 -1.55
C ALA A 59 -17.80 13.26 -0.06
N THR A 60 -19.07 13.04 0.25
CA THR A 60 -19.58 12.97 1.63
C THR A 60 -18.90 11.84 2.41
N TYR A 61 -18.74 10.66 1.79
CA TYR A 61 -18.03 9.54 2.41
C TYR A 61 -16.58 9.90 2.76
N ILE A 62 -15.81 10.49 1.83
CA ILE A 62 -14.40 10.86 2.07
C ILE A 62 -14.27 11.94 3.16
N ALA A 63 -15.21 12.89 3.20
CA ALA A 63 -15.22 13.91 4.25
C ALA A 63 -15.40 13.29 5.64
N GLU A 64 -16.38 12.38 5.78
CA GLU A 64 -16.82 11.82 7.06
C GLU A 64 -16.05 10.58 7.51
N MET A 65 -15.38 9.85 6.61
CA MET A 65 -14.77 8.56 6.94
C MET A 65 -13.75 8.67 8.09
N LYS A 66 -13.92 7.79 9.08
CA LYS A 66 -13.08 7.66 10.27
C LYS A 66 -12.92 6.19 10.63
N GLN A 67 -11.87 5.88 11.38
CA GLN A 67 -11.67 4.57 11.97
C GLN A 67 -12.76 4.26 13.00
N LYS A 68 -12.94 2.98 13.34
CA LYS A 68 -13.94 2.54 14.33
C LYS A 68 -13.75 3.17 15.72
N ASN A 69 -12.51 3.52 16.07
CA ASN A 69 -12.16 4.22 17.31
C ASN A 69 -12.40 5.75 17.22
N GLY A 70 -12.99 6.26 16.13
CA GLY A 70 -13.25 7.68 15.91
C GLY A 70 -12.03 8.49 15.41
N GLN A 71 -10.85 7.89 15.29
CA GLN A 71 -9.66 8.57 14.80
C GLN A 71 -9.69 8.75 13.27
N GLN A 72 -8.92 9.73 12.78
CA GLN A 72 -8.72 9.93 11.36
C GLN A 72 -7.95 8.77 10.72
N TYR A 73 -8.26 8.47 9.47
CA TYR A 73 -7.41 7.62 8.65
C TYR A 73 -6.14 8.35 8.22
N SER A 74 -5.09 7.60 7.86
CA SER A 74 -3.91 8.16 7.19
C SER A 74 -4.22 8.58 5.75
N ALA A 75 -3.41 9.47 5.18
CA ALA A 75 -3.51 9.87 3.77
C ALA A 75 -3.40 8.65 2.83
N SER A 76 -2.47 7.72 3.09
CA SER A 76 -2.36 6.43 2.38
C SER A 76 -3.68 5.64 2.40
N SER A 77 -4.30 5.52 3.59
CA SER A 77 -5.53 4.75 3.74
C SER A 77 -6.66 5.35 2.90
N ILE A 78 -6.77 6.68 2.85
CA ILE A 78 -7.75 7.35 1.99
C ILE A 78 -7.47 7.07 0.51
N ARG A 79 -6.21 7.19 0.05
CA ARG A 79 -5.85 6.86 -1.34
C ARG A 79 -6.16 5.40 -1.69
N CYS A 80 -5.88 4.48 -0.78
CA CYS A 80 -6.20 3.06 -0.93
C CYS A 80 -7.71 2.81 -1.03
N ALA A 81 -8.52 3.52 -0.23
CA ALA A 81 -9.97 3.43 -0.30
C ALA A 81 -10.50 3.91 -1.66
N ILE A 82 -10.03 5.07 -2.13
CA ILE A 82 -10.41 5.62 -3.44
C ILE A 82 -10.07 4.64 -4.57
N ALA A 83 -8.84 4.10 -4.58
CA ALA A 83 -8.43 3.13 -5.59
C ALA A 83 -9.25 1.83 -5.55
N ALA A 84 -9.64 1.38 -4.35
CA ALA A 84 -10.53 0.23 -4.19
C ALA A 84 -11.93 0.50 -4.77
N ILE A 85 -12.51 1.66 -4.45
CA ILE A 85 -13.84 2.06 -4.91
C ILE A 85 -13.83 2.24 -6.44
N HIS A 86 -12.82 2.92 -7.00
CA HIS A 86 -12.67 3.10 -8.45
C HIS A 86 -12.62 1.76 -9.18
N ARG A 87 -11.73 0.84 -8.76
CA ARG A 87 -11.62 -0.49 -9.37
C ARG A 87 -12.95 -1.25 -9.36
N HIS A 88 -13.73 -1.11 -8.28
CA HIS A 88 -15.03 -1.76 -8.19
C HIS A 88 -16.06 -1.12 -9.13
N LEU A 89 -16.15 0.21 -9.15
CA LEU A 89 -17.16 0.91 -9.95
C LEU A 89 -16.90 0.83 -11.44
N VAL A 90 -15.65 0.85 -11.90
CA VAL A 90 -15.31 0.66 -13.33
C VAL A 90 -15.87 -0.66 -13.86
N LYS A 91 -15.96 -1.70 -13.02
CA LYS A 91 -16.45 -3.03 -13.42
C LYS A 91 -17.95 -3.23 -13.22
N ASN A 92 -18.53 -2.63 -12.18
CA ASN A 92 -19.87 -2.99 -11.71
C ASN A 92 -20.89 -1.85 -11.77
N SER A 93 -20.47 -0.60 -12.02
CA SER A 93 -21.40 0.54 -12.05
C SER A 93 -22.37 0.44 -13.22
N VAL A 94 -23.60 0.87 -12.99
CA VAL A 94 -24.59 1.10 -14.06
C VAL A 94 -24.21 2.26 -14.99
N ILE A 95 -23.32 3.16 -14.57
CA ILE A 95 -22.81 4.25 -15.40
C ILE A 95 -21.75 3.68 -16.35
N THR A 96 -22.08 3.63 -17.63
CA THR A 96 -21.17 3.12 -18.66
C THR A 96 -19.97 4.04 -18.85
N GLY A 97 -18.76 3.47 -18.88
CA GLY A 97 -17.53 4.25 -19.10
C GLY A 97 -17.13 5.12 -17.91
N LEU A 98 -17.61 4.82 -16.70
CA LEU A 98 -17.27 5.54 -15.50
C LEU A 98 -15.77 5.57 -15.25
N ASP A 99 -15.24 6.78 -15.01
CA ASP A 99 -13.88 6.99 -14.53
C ASP A 99 -13.86 8.06 -13.43
N LEU A 100 -13.66 7.63 -12.18
CA LEU A 100 -13.57 8.57 -11.04
C LEU A 100 -12.37 9.51 -11.14
N HIS A 101 -11.38 9.22 -12.00
CA HIS A 101 -10.25 10.13 -12.21
C HIS A 101 -10.59 11.32 -13.11
N ASN A 102 -11.76 11.31 -13.78
CA ASN A 102 -12.23 12.45 -14.54
C ASN A 102 -12.75 13.56 -13.61
N GLN A 103 -11.90 14.56 -13.35
CA GLN A 103 -12.21 15.69 -12.47
C GLN A 103 -13.34 16.58 -13.00
N ALA A 104 -13.57 16.61 -14.32
CA ALA A 104 -14.67 17.38 -14.88
C ALA A 104 -16.03 16.73 -14.57
N THR A 105 -16.06 15.39 -14.46
CA THR A 105 -17.27 14.63 -14.10
C THR A 105 -17.48 14.56 -12.58
N PHE A 106 -16.39 14.52 -11.80
CA PHE A 106 -16.43 14.37 -10.34
C PHE A 106 -15.72 15.53 -9.61
N PRO A 107 -16.12 16.79 -9.84
CA PRO A 107 -15.39 17.94 -9.29
C PRO A 107 -15.47 17.99 -7.77
N THR A 108 -16.64 17.74 -7.17
CA THR A 108 -16.85 17.84 -5.73
C THR A 108 -16.02 16.79 -4.99
N PHE A 109 -16.01 15.56 -5.50
CA PHE A 109 -15.22 14.47 -4.96
C PHE A 109 -13.73 14.81 -4.92
N TRP A 110 -13.20 15.37 -6.00
CA TRP A 110 -11.78 15.73 -6.08
C TRP A 110 -11.41 16.92 -5.20
N GLU A 111 -12.25 17.94 -5.09
CA GLU A 111 -12.04 19.04 -4.15
C GLU A 111 -11.99 18.54 -2.71
N VAL A 112 -12.91 17.65 -2.33
CA VAL A 112 -12.94 17.05 -0.99
C VAL A 112 -11.73 16.16 -0.75
N ILE A 113 -11.30 15.34 -1.71
CA ILE A 113 -10.09 14.53 -1.58
C ILE A 113 -8.88 15.42 -1.32
N ASN A 114 -8.69 16.45 -2.13
CA ASN A 114 -7.54 17.34 -2.01
C ASN A 114 -7.55 18.07 -0.66
N GLY A 115 -8.70 18.60 -0.25
CA GLY A 115 -8.88 19.23 1.06
C GLY A 115 -8.61 18.26 2.21
N LYS A 116 -9.15 17.04 2.15
CA LYS A 116 -8.97 16.00 3.18
C LYS A 116 -7.52 15.57 3.31
N ILE A 117 -6.82 15.34 2.20
CA ILE A 117 -5.40 14.95 2.20
C ILE A 117 -4.53 16.08 2.75
N LYS A 118 -4.84 17.35 2.43
CA LYS A 118 -4.15 18.52 3.01
C LYS A 118 -4.36 18.56 4.53
N PHE A 119 -5.61 18.48 4.98
CA PHE A 119 -5.95 18.43 6.41
C PHE A 119 -5.22 17.31 7.17
N LEU A 120 -5.16 16.11 6.61
CA LEU A 120 -4.42 15.00 7.21
C LEU A 120 -2.91 15.25 7.24
N SER A 121 -2.38 15.95 6.24
CA SER A 121 -0.95 16.31 6.20
C SER A 121 -0.61 17.32 7.29
N ASP A 122 -1.47 18.32 7.51
CA ASP A 122 -1.31 19.32 8.57
C ASP A 122 -1.40 18.68 9.97
N LEU A 123 -2.12 17.57 10.11
CA LEU A 123 -2.16 16.75 11.33
C LEU A 123 -0.97 15.78 11.47
N GLY A 124 -0.03 15.75 10.53
CA GLY A 124 1.08 14.80 10.54
C GLY A 124 0.70 13.35 10.18
N LEU A 125 -0.50 13.13 9.64
CA LEU A 125 -1.03 11.82 9.22
C LEU A 125 -0.78 11.52 7.73
N ASN A 126 0.18 12.21 7.13
CA ASN A 126 0.65 11.88 5.79
C ASN A 126 1.53 10.62 5.83
N ASP A 127 1.83 10.08 4.66
CA ASP A 127 2.64 8.87 4.54
C ASP A 127 4.03 9.12 5.15
N ALA A 128 4.30 8.48 6.29
CA ALA A 128 5.65 8.38 6.80
C ALA A 128 6.53 7.76 5.70
N LYS A 129 7.74 8.29 5.48
CA LYS A 129 8.75 7.72 4.58
C LYS A 129 9.36 6.41 5.16
N GLY A 130 8.56 5.60 5.83
CA GLY A 130 8.98 4.33 6.41
C GLY A 130 8.92 3.17 5.42
N ILE A 131 9.48 2.04 5.85
CA ILE A 131 9.41 0.73 5.19
C ILE A 131 8.06 0.09 5.54
N ARG A 132 7.33 -0.47 4.56
CA ARG A 132 5.99 -1.06 4.78
C ARG A 132 6.04 -2.58 4.88
N GLY A 133 5.46 -3.16 5.94
CA GLY A 133 5.18 -4.60 6.03
C GLY A 133 6.40 -5.46 5.69
N LYS A 134 6.25 -6.45 4.80
CA LYS A 134 7.34 -7.34 4.36
C LYS A 134 8.47 -6.65 3.57
N GLU A 135 8.41 -5.36 3.27
CA GLU A 135 9.50 -4.67 2.55
C GLU A 135 10.83 -4.69 3.34
N HIS A 136 10.78 -4.81 4.68
CA HIS A 136 12.00 -4.91 5.47
C HIS A 136 12.71 -6.27 5.28
N SER A 137 11.99 -7.33 4.92
CA SER A 137 12.58 -8.67 4.80
C SER A 137 13.50 -8.82 3.58
N THR A 138 13.52 -7.84 2.68
CA THR A 138 14.42 -7.82 1.52
C THR A 138 15.56 -6.81 1.65
N LEU A 139 15.71 -6.17 2.82
CA LEU A 139 16.87 -5.33 3.09
C LEU A 139 18.12 -6.18 3.05
N LEU A 140 19.19 -5.66 2.47
CA LEU A 140 20.49 -6.31 2.46
C LEU A 140 21.40 -5.68 3.52
N LEU A 141 22.39 -6.44 3.98
CA LEU A 141 23.39 -5.89 4.91
C LEU A 141 24.10 -4.66 4.31
N GLU A 142 24.42 -4.71 3.02
CA GLU A 142 25.08 -3.63 2.30
C GLU A 142 24.23 -2.36 2.13
N ASP A 143 22.92 -2.44 2.37
CA ASP A 143 22.03 -1.27 2.35
C ASP A 143 22.26 -0.38 3.58
N PHE A 144 22.94 -0.88 4.63
CA PHE A 144 23.29 -0.15 5.85
C PHE A 144 24.71 0.43 5.75
N VAL A 145 24.81 1.70 5.34
CA VAL A 145 26.10 2.38 5.21
C VAL A 145 26.40 3.19 6.46
N LYS A 146 27.46 2.81 7.20
CA LYS A 146 27.93 3.54 8.37
C LYS A 146 28.47 4.91 7.96
N ARG A 147 28.07 5.94 8.71
CA ARG A 147 28.46 7.34 8.50
C ARG A 147 29.59 7.73 9.44
N GLU A 148 30.29 8.82 9.12
CA GLU A 148 31.36 9.38 9.95
C GLU A 148 30.90 9.74 11.37
N ASP A 149 29.64 10.15 11.52
CA ASP A 149 29.03 10.49 12.82
C ASP A 149 28.67 9.25 13.66
N GLY A 150 28.97 8.04 13.19
CA GLY A 150 28.64 6.79 13.85
C GLY A 150 27.21 6.29 13.61
N GLY A 151 26.35 7.07 12.96
CA GLY A 151 25.00 6.64 12.54
C GLY A 151 25.02 5.80 11.26
N PHE A 152 23.84 5.36 10.81
CA PHE A 152 23.68 4.65 9.53
C PHE A 152 22.82 5.43 8.54
N THR A 153 23.18 5.37 7.26
CA THR A 153 22.25 5.62 6.15
C THR A 153 21.74 4.28 5.66
N VAL A 154 20.43 4.06 5.73
CA VAL A 154 19.77 2.87 5.20
C VAL A 154 19.14 3.19 3.86
N TYR A 155 19.56 2.48 2.81
CA TYR A 155 19.03 2.62 1.46
C TYR A 155 17.88 1.64 1.25
N ILE A 156 16.70 2.15 0.89
CA ILE A 156 15.50 1.33 0.67
C ILE A 156 15.11 1.39 -0.78
N TYR A 157 15.37 0.30 -1.49
CA TYR A 157 14.99 0.14 -2.88
C TYR A 157 13.54 -0.35 -2.97
N ARG A 158 12.60 0.55 -3.30
CA ARG A 158 11.18 0.20 -3.45
C ARG A 158 10.90 -0.42 -4.82
N SER A 159 10.50 -1.69 -4.87
CA SER A 159 9.72 -2.20 -6.02
C SER A 159 8.24 -1.88 -5.77
N LYS A 160 7.71 -0.81 -6.40
CA LYS A 160 6.28 -0.43 -6.29
C LYS A 160 5.32 -1.47 -6.89
N THR A 161 5.84 -2.49 -7.54
CA THR A 161 5.11 -3.60 -8.15
C THR A 161 5.93 -4.85 -7.89
N ASN A 162 5.31 -5.98 -7.54
CA ASN A 162 5.97 -7.30 -7.56
C ASN A 162 6.52 -7.68 -8.95
N GLN A 163 6.40 -6.80 -9.95
CA GLN A 163 7.35 -6.74 -11.05
C GLN A 163 8.69 -6.27 -10.48
N ARG A 164 9.49 -7.21 -9.95
CA ARG A 164 10.94 -7.09 -10.05
C ARG A 164 11.20 -6.81 -11.53
N GLY A 165 11.58 -5.58 -11.85
CA GLY A 165 11.83 -5.17 -13.22
C GLY A 165 12.69 -6.24 -13.88
N ALA A 166 12.31 -6.63 -15.10
CA ALA A 166 13.27 -7.28 -15.97
C ALA A 166 14.53 -6.39 -15.97
N PHE A 167 15.69 -7.01 -15.72
CA PHE A 167 17.01 -6.40 -15.56
C PHE A 167 17.31 -5.82 -14.17
N GLY A 168 18.35 -6.39 -13.55
CA GLY A 168 18.84 -6.17 -12.18
C GLY A 168 19.35 -4.76 -11.83
N SER A 169 18.70 -3.70 -12.31
CA SER A 169 18.92 -2.36 -11.80
C SER A 169 18.08 -2.16 -10.54
N ARG A 170 18.74 -2.04 -9.38
CA ARG A 170 18.12 -1.49 -8.17
C ARG A 170 17.64 -0.07 -8.51
N GLY A 171 16.33 0.16 -8.50
CA GLY A 171 15.72 1.43 -8.91
C GLY A 171 16.08 2.60 -7.98
N LYS A 172 15.28 3.67 -7.99
CA LYS A 172 15.48 4.83 -7.10
C LYS A 172 15.31 4.41 -5.62
N ALA A 173 16.34 4.63 -4.80
CA ALA A 173 16.31 4.37 -3.36
C ALA A 173 15.71 5.54 -2.58
N ASP A 174 14.86 5.21 -1.60
CA ASP A 174 14.58 6.09 -0.47
C ASP A 174 15.70 5.95 0.57
N LYS A 175 15.90 6.98 1.40
CA LYS A 175 16.93 6.97 2.45
C LYS A 175 16.28 7.15 3.82
N ILE A 176 16.65 6.30 4.77
CA ILE A 176 16.38 6.50 6.19
C ILE A 176 17.70 6.79 6.90
N LEU A 177 17.69 7.78 7.78
CA LEU A 177 18.83 8.13 8.62
C LEU A 177 18.58 7.54 10.01
N ILE A 178 19.45 6.63 10.45
CA ILE A 178 19.53 6.19 11.83
C ILE A 178 20.56 7.10 12.51
N PRO A 179 20.15 8.00 13.41
CA PRO A 179 21.09 8.88 14.11
C PRO A 179 21.99 8.05 15.02
N TYR A 180 23.18 8.57 15.31
CA TYR A 180 24.03 7.98 16.32
C TYR A 180 23.34 8.04 17.69
N ASN A 181 23.12 6.86 18.24
CA ASN A 181 22.65 6.63 19.59
C ASN A 181 23.39 5.37 20.06
N GLU A 182 24.19 5.48 21.13
CA GLU A 182 25.11 4.44 21.56
C GLU A 182 24.41 3.09 21.79
N GLU A 183 23.26 3.11 22.48
CA GLU A 183 22.47 1.90 22.72
C GLU A 183 22.05 1.25 21.40
N ILE A 184 21.43 2.02 20.50
CA ILE A 184 20.95 1.52 19.21
C ILE A 184 22.12 1.01 18.35
N ILE A 185 23.19 1.79 18.19
CA ILE A 185 24.31 1.45 17.33
C ILE A 185 25.04 0.21 17.85
N SER A 186 25.18 0.05 19.17
CA SER A 186 25.81 -1.14 19.76
C SER A 186 25.07 -2.43 19.40
N TYR A 187 23.73 -2.41 19.30
CA TYR A 187 22.94 -3.56 18.85
C TYR A 187 23.21 -3.89 17.38
N TYR A 188 23.24 -2.89 16.50
CA TYR A 188 23.54 -3.11 15.07
C TYR A 188 24.96 -3.64 14.87
N GLU A 189 25.95 -3.06 15.54
CA GLU A 189 27.34 -3.51 15.43
C GLU A 189 27.51 -4.94 15.96
N LYS A 190 26.91 -5.24 17.11
CA LYS A 190 26.91 -6.60 17.67
C LYS A 190 26.28 -7.58 16.70
N TYR A 191 25.11 -7.25 16.15
CA TYR A 191 24.42 -8.08 15.16
C TYR A 191 25.30 -8.36 13.94
N ILE A 192 25.83 -7.30 13.31
CA ILE A 192 26.67 -7.41 12.12
C ILE A 192 27.95 -8.21 12.40
N SER A 193 28.60 -7.99 13.55
CA SER A 193 29.82 -8.71 13.95
C SER A 193 29.57 -10.19 14.26
N SER A 194 28.35 -10.54 14.65
CA SER A 194 27.96 -11.90 15.04
C SER A 194 27.42 -12.72 13.85
N ARG A 195 27.33 -12.11 12.66
CA ARG A 195 26.86 -12.81 11.46
C ARG A 195 27.87 -13.89 11.02
N PRO A 196 27.40 -15.11 10.68
CA PRO A 196 28.24 -16.12 10.05
C PRO A 196 28.90 -15.59 8.77
N ARG A 197 30.12 -16.04 8.48
CA ARG A 197 30.88 -15.57 7.29
C ARG A 197 30.23 -15.97 5.97
N ASP A 198 29.44 -17.03 5.99
CA ASP A 198 28.71 -17.64 4.88
C ASP A 198 27.21 -17.31 4.91
N ALA A 199 26.79 -16.37 5.75
CA ALA A 199 25.40 -15.93 5.83
C ALA A 199 24.92 -15.30 4.51
N ASP A 200 23.63 -15.51 4.20
CA ASP A 200 22.94 -14.86 3.08
C ASP A 200 23.10 -13.32 3.15
N PRO A 201 23.26 -12.60 2.02
CA PRO A 201 23.38 -11.13 2.01
C PRO A 201 22.18 -10.37 2.61
N GLU A 202 21.02 -11.01 2.79
CA GLU A 202 19.87 -10.44 3.47
C GLU A 202 20.21 -9.94 4.88
N PHE A 203 19.63 -8.80 5.26
CA PHE A 203 19.87 -8.18 6.55
C PHE A 203 19.38 -9.07 7.67
N TYR A 204 18.19 -9.67 7.54
CA TYR A 204 17.65 -10.65 8.48
C TYR A 204 18.08 -12.06 8.07
N LEU A 205 18.73 -12.78 8.97
CA LEU A 205 19.05 -14.19 8.75
C LEU A 205 17.75 -15.01 8.68
N GLN A 206 17.60 -15.81 7.63
CA GLN A 206 16.49 -16.76 7.50
C GLN A 206 16.86 -18.10 8.13
N GLU A 207 15.85 -18.84 8.59
CA GLU A 207 16.02 -20.23 9.01
C GLU A 207 16.46 -21.06 7.80
N LYS A 208 17.51 -21.86 7.99
CA LYS A 208 17.98 -22.81 6.98
C LYS A 208 17.45 -24.19 7.36
N ASP A 209 16.55 -24.73 6.55
CA ASP A 209 16.13 -26.13 6.66
C ASP A 209 17.25 -27.02 6.09
N ASP A 210 18.28 -27.29 6.90
CA ASP A 210 19.18 -28.40 6.67
C ASP A 210 18.78 -29.54 7.63
N GLU A 211 18.69 -30.78 7.15
CA GLU A 211 18.19 -31.98 7.85
C GLU A 211 18.94 -32.36 9.15
N ASP A 212 19.91 -31.58 9.64
CA ASP A 212 20.72 -31.93 10.80
C ASP A 212 20.96 -30.72 11.74
N GLY A 213 19.98 -30.45 12.61
CA GLY A 213 20.23 -29.78 13.90
C GLY A 213 19.86 -28.29 14.01
N TRP A 214 19.14 -27.97 15.08
CA TRP A 214 18.61 -26.64 15.39
C TRP A 214 19.66 -25.70 15.98
N TYR A 215 19.72 -24.46 15.49
CA TYR A 215 20.21 -23.32 16.27
C TYR A 215 19.24 -22.14 16.15
N ILE A 216 18.87 -21.56 17.30
CA ILE A 216 18.01 -20.37 17.41
C ILE A 216 18.87 -19.11 17.56
N ILE A 217 18.61 -18.17 16.65
CA ILE A 217 18.30 -16.73 16.79
C ILE A 217 18.70 -16.01 18.09
N LEU A 218 19.44 -14.92 17.95
CA LEU A 218 19.19 -13.67 18.68
C LEU A 218 19.08 -12.50 17.68
#